data_AF-A0A8S9FP67-F1
#
_entry.id   AF-A0A8S9FP67-F1
#
_cell.length_a   1.000
_cell.length_b   1.000
_cell.length_c   1.000
_cell.angle_alpha   90.00
_cell.angle_beta   90.00
_cell.angle_gamma   90.00
#
_symmetry.space_group_name_H-M   'P 1'
#
loop_
_entity.id
_entity.type
_entity.pdbx_description
1 polymer ?
#
loop_
_entity_poly.entity_id
_entity_poly.type
_entity_poly.pdbx_seq_one_letter_code
_entity_poly.pdbx_strand_id
1 'polypeptide(L)' 'MAMVGQRPRRVEVTAVPILLILVVVLSDLSISVGAEKSVSAFVQNAILSNKIVIFSKSYCPYCLRSKRIFRELKEQPKYL' A
#
# COMPACT_ATOMS: atom_id res chain seq x y z
N MET A 1 33.15 10.60 -54.09
CA MET A 1 33.82 9.47 -53.43
C MET A 1 34.61 10.01 -52.24
N ALA A 2 34.16 9.80 -51.00
CA ALA A 2 34.98 9.92 -49.79
C ALA A 2 34.24 9.26 -48.61
N MET A 3 34.74 8.10 -48.16
CA MET A 3 34.30 7.44 -46.93
C MET A 3 35.02 8.06 -45.73
N VAL A 4 34.28 8.51 -44.71
CA VAL A 4 34.82 8.84 -43.38
C VAL A 4 34.43 7.73 -42.42
N GLY A 5 35.42 6.95 -41.98
CA GLY A 5 35.25 5.91 -40.97
C GLY A 5 35.04 6.49 -39.58
N GLN A 6 33.92 6.13 -38.94
CA GLN A 6 33.65 6.43 -37.54
C GLN A 6 34.29 5.36 -36.63
N ARG A 7 35.18 5.79 -35.73
CA ARG A 7 35.71 4.97 -34.63
C ARG A 7 34.62 4.79 -33.54
N PRO A 8 34.48 3.60 -32.93
CA PRO A 8 33.52 3.40 -31.86
C PRO A 8 34.00 4.07 -30.56
N ARG A 9 33.18 4.96 -30.00
CA ARG A 9 33.33 5.49 -28.64
C ARG A 9 32.85 4.42 -27.65
N ARG A 10 33.75 3.96 -26.78
CA ARG A 10 33.44 3.18 -25.57
C ARG A 10 32.46 3.99 -24.71
N VAL A 11 31.17 3.65 -24.77
CA VAL A 11 30.18 4.03 -23.75
C VAL A 11 30.27 2.96 -22.66
N GLU A 12 30.41 3.37 -21.41
CA GLU A 12 30.60 2.51 -20.24
C GLU A 12 29.45 1.48 -20.12
N VAL A 13 29.80 0.20 -20.27
CA VAL A 13 28.86 -0.94 -20.46
C VAL A 13 28.25 -1.43 -19.13
N THR A 14 28.48 -0.74 -18.01
CA THR A 14 28.13 -1.21 -16.66
C THR A 14 26.71 -0.82 -16.22
N ALA A 15 26.20 0.34 -16.65
CA ALA A 15 24.88 0.83 -16.23
C ALA A 15 23.69 0.22 -17.00
N VAL A 16 23.93 -0.17 -18.26
CA VAL A 16 22.92 -0.77 -19.15
C VAL A 16 22.41 -2.13 -18.65
N PRO A 17 23.24 -3.10 -18.21
CA PRO A 17 22.75 -4.38 -17.71
C PRO A 17 22.02 -4.24 -16.37
N ILE A 18 22.47 -3.36 -15.48
CA ILE A 18 21.82 -3.13 -14.17
C ILE A 18 20.43 -2.53 -14.36
N LEU A 19 20.29 -1.57 -15.28
CA LEU A 19 19.01 -0.95 -15.61
C LEU A 19 18.05 -1.95 -16.30
N LEU A 20 18.57 -2.78 -17.21
CA LEU A 20 17.78 -3.86 -17.83
C LEU A 20 17.33 -4.90 -16.81
N ILE A 21 18.19 -5.32 -15.90
CA ILE A 21 17.85 -6.28 -14.84
C ILE A 21 16.78 -5.69 -13.92
N LEU A 22 16.87 -4.41 -13.54
CA LEU A 22 15.86 -3.74 -12.72
C LEU A 22 14.49 -3.68 -13.43
N VAL A 23 14.48 -3.38 -14.73
CA VAL A 23 13.25 -3.36 -15.54
C VAL A 23 12.63 -4.74 -15.65
N VAL A 24 13.45 -5.79 -15.83
CA VAL A 24 12.99 -7.19 -15.84
C VAL A 24 12.40 -7.59 -14.49
N VAL A 25 13.08 -7.27 -13.37
CA VAL A 25 12.59 -7.59 -12.01
C VAL A 25 11.29 -6.86 -11.65
N LEU A 26 11.11 -5.62 -12.12
CA LEU A 26 9.89 -4.85 -11.86
C LEU A 26 8.67 -5.35 -12.67
N SER A 27 8.91 -6.03 -13.80
CA SER A 27 7.85 -6.55 -14.67
C SER A 27 7.08 -7.71 -14.04
N ASP A 28 7.74 -8.47 -13.15
CA ASP A 28 7.13 -9.58 -12.41
C ASP A 28 6.38 -9.13 -11.14
N LEU A 29 6.43 -7.85 -10.78
CA LEU A 29 5.73 -7.30 -9.61
C LEU A 29 4.25 -7.05 -9.94
N SER A 30 3.54 -8.10 -10.32
CA SER A 30 2.08 -8.09 -10.39
C SER A 30 1.51 -8.17 -8.97
N ILE A 31 1.54 -7.05 -8.24
CA ILE A 31 0.80 -6.92 -7.00
C ILE A 31 -0.68 -6.88 -7.37
N SER A 32 -1.31 -8.04 -7.36
CA SER A 32 -2.77 -8.13 -7.38
C SER A 32 -3.28 -7.60 -6.04
N VAL A 33 -3.43 -6.27 -5.92
CA VAL A 33 -4.27 -5.66 -4.89
C VAL A 33 -5.71 -5.90 -5.33
N GLY A 34 -6.15 -7.15 -5.23
CA GLY A 34 -7.55 -7.48 -5.28
C GLY A 34 -8.21 -6.79 -4.10
N ALA A 35 -8.96 -5.72 -4.35
CA ALA A 35 -9.92 -5.21 -3.38
C ALA A 35 -11.04 -6.24 -3.27
N GLU A 36 -10.77 -7.32 -2.54
CA GLU A 36 -11.72 -8.38 -2.30
C GLU A 36 -12.89 -7.73 -1.53
N LYS A 37 -14.07 -7.64 -2.15
CA LYS A 37 -15.28 -7.07 -1.50
C LYS A 37 -15.89 -8.07 -0.50
N SER A 38 -15.04 -8.83 0.17
CA SER A 38 -15.44 -9.75 1.24
C SER A 38 -15.62 -8.97 2.54
N VAL A 39 -16.54 -9.43 3.38
CA VAL A 39 -16.71 -8.91 4.75
C VAL A 39 -15.41 -9.07 5.55
N SER A 40 -14.66 -10.15 5.34
CA SER A 40 -13.37 -10.36 6.00
C SER A 40 -12.37 -9.28 5.59
N ALA A 41 -12.24 -9.00 4.29
CA ALA A 41 -11.37 -7.95 3.78
C ALA A 41 -11.82 -6.56 4.26
N PHE A 42 -13.13 -6.30 4.38
CA PHE A 42 -13.64 -5.06 4.99
C PHE A 42 -13.20 -4.90 6.44
N VAL A 43 -13.32 -5.95 7.26
CA VAL A 43 -12.90 -5.92 8.67
C VAL A 43 -11.39 -5.71 8.78
N GLN A 44 -10.60 -6.44 7.97
CA GLN A 44 -9.14 -6.30 7.97
C GLN A 44 -8.71 -4.90 7.53
N ASN A 45 -9.34 -4.36 6.48
CA ASN A 45 -9.09 -3.00 6.04
C ASN A 45 -9.48 -1.98 7.12
N ALA A 46 -10.60 -2.15 7.80
CA ALA A 46 -11.01 -1.27 8.89
C ALA A 46 -10.03 -1.28 10.06
N ILE A 47 -9.42 -2.43 10.38
CA ILE A 47 -8.39 -2.54 11.43
C ILE A 47 -7.09 -1.86 11.01
N LEU A 48 -6.63 -2.11 9.77
CA LEU A 48 -5.34 -1.59 9.29
C LEU A 48 -5.37 -0.08 8.99
N SER A 49 -6.51 0.46 8.55
CA SER A 49 -6.64 1.86 8.13
C SER A 49 -6.93 2.85 9.27
N ASN A 50 -7.33 2.38 10.45
CA ASN A 50 -7.74 3.25 11.55
C ASN A 50 -6.87 3.01 12.79
N LYS A 51 -6.37 4.09 13.39
CA LYS A 51 -5.63 4.03 14.68
C LYS A 51 -6.47 3.37 15.79
N ILE A 52 -7.77 3.67 15.82
CA ILE A 52 -8.74 3.10 16.76
C ILE A 52 -10.04 2.82 16.00
N VAL A 53 -10.50 1.57 16.04
CA VAL A 53 -11.77 1.12 15.47
C VAL A 53 -12.62 0.44 16.55
N ILE A 54 -13.91 0.75 16.59
CA ILE A 54 -14.86 0.20 17.58
C ILE A 54 -16.01 -0.46 16.84
N PHE A 55 -16.02 -1.80 16.87
CA PHE A 55 -17.15 -2.62 16.44
C PHE A 55 -18.12 -2.80 17.62
N SER A 56 -19.38 -2.38 17.45
CA SER A 56 -20.31 -2.38 18.56
C SER A 56 -21.77 -2.53 18.12
N LYS A 57 -22.58 -3.09 19.00
CA LYS A 57 -24.04 -3.06 18.82
C LYS A 57 -24.60 -1.77 19.40
N SER A 58 -25.48 -1.10 18.67
CA SER A 58 -26.07 0.19 19.05
C SER A 58 -26.79 0.15 20.41
N TYR A 59 -27.43 -0.97 20.71
CA TYR A 59 -28.21 -1.18 21.94
C TYR A 59 -27.39 -1.67 23.14
N CYS A 60 -26.08 -1.94 22.98
CA CYS A 60 -25.29 -2.52 24.05
C CYS A 60 -24.93 -1.44 25.11
N PRO A 61 -25.39 -1.56 26.37
CA PRO A 61 -25.13 -0.55 27.39
C PRO A 61 -23.64 -0.48 27.77
N TYR A 62 -22.91 -1.59 27.65
CA TYR A 62 -21.47 -1.63 27.92
C TYR A 62 -20.68 -0.87 26.84
N CYS A 63 -21.01 -1.09 25.57
CA CYS A 63 -20.36 -0.37 24.47
C CYS A 63 -20.58 1.15 24.59
N LEU A 64 -21.77 1.60 25.01
CA LEU A 64 -22.04 3.02 25.24
C LEU A 64 -21.14 3.63 26.32
N ARG A 65 -20.89 2.89 27.42
CA ARG A 65 -19.97 3.32 28.48
C ARG A 65 -18.54 3.39 27.96
N SER A 66 -18.05 2.38 27.24
CA SER A 66 -16.71 2.39 26.65
C SER A 66 -16.51 3.55 25.67
N LYS A 67 -17.49 3.82 24.80
CA LYS A 67 -17.44 4.96 23.87
C LYS A 67 -17.37 6.32 24.57
N ARG A 68 -17.90 6.44 25.80
CA ARG A 68 -17.81 7.68 26.59
C ARG A 68 -16.38 7.99 26.99
N ILE A 69 -15.62 6.99 27.41
CA ILE A 69 -14.22 7.14 27.83
C ILE A 69 -13.38 7.70 26.68
N PHE A 70 -13.55 7.19 25.46
CA PHE A 70 -12.83 7.72 24.29
C PHE A 70 -13.16 9.20 24.00
N ARG A 71 -14.40 9.64 24.25
CA ARG A 71 -14.77 11.05 24.12
C ARG A 71 -14.14 11.92 25.20
N GLU A 72 -14.07 11.44 26.44
CA GLU A 72 -13.39 12.13 27.54
C GLU A 72 -11.90 12.29 27.25
N LEU A 73 -11.28 11.27 26.65
CA LEU A 73 -9.90 11.30 26.17
C LEU A 73 -9.70 12.12 24.88
N LYS A 74 -10.77 12.70 24.31
CA LYS A 74 -10.77 13.47 23.05
C LYS A 74 -10.22 12.71 21.84
N GLU A 75 -10.30 11.38 21.86
CA GLU A 75 -9.94 10.51 20.73
C GLU A 75 -11.14 10.33 19.79
N GLN A 76 -10.88 10.18 18.49
CA GLN A 76 -11.91 10.02 17.45
C GLN A 76 -11.82 8.64 16.78
N PRO A 77 -12.35 7.58 17.41
CA PRO A 77 -12.34 6.25 16.83
C PRO A 77 -13.37 6.11 15.70
N LYS A 78 -13.08 5.22 14.75
CA LYS A 78 -14.04 4.82 13.71
C LYS A 78 -15.08 3.88 14.30
N TYR A 79 -16.36 4.23 14.21
CA TYR A 79 -17.47 3.40 14.72
C TYR A 79 -18.07 2.54 13.62
N LEU A 80 -18.22 1.24 13.91
CA LEU A 80 -18.85 0.22 13.07
C LEU A 80 -19.88 -0.59 13.87
#